data_AF-A0A2S9FUE0-F1
#
_entry.id   AF-A0A2S9FUE0-F1
#
_cell.length_a   1.000
_cell.length_b   1.000
_cell.length_c   1.000
_cell.angle_alpha   90.00
_cell.angle_beta   90.00
_cell.angle_gamma   90.00
#
_symmetry.space_group_name_H-M   'P 1'
#
loop_
_entity.id
_entity.type
_entity.pdbx_description
1 polymer ?
#
loop_
_entity_poly.entity_id
_entity_poly.type
_entity_poly.pdbx_seq_one_letter_code
_entity_poly.pdbx_strand_id
1 'polypeptide(L)' 'MSSSDPHRPRRGELRIYLGAAPGVGKTYAMLGEAHRRLERGTDLVAAIVETHGRKKTAEL' A
#
# COMPACT_ATOMS: atom_id res chain seq x y z
N MET A 1 -14.52 0.60 -32.14
CA MET A 1 -14.80 1.76 -31.25
C MET A 1 -13.67 1.84 -30.23
N SER A 2 -12.59 2.51 -30.61
CA SER A 2 -11.44 2.77 -29.75
C SER A 2 -11.56 4.20 -29.24
N SER A 3 -11.61 4.38 -27.93
CA SER A 3 -11.49 5.69 -27.28
C SER A 3 -10.57 5.57 -26.07
N SER A 4 -9.27 5.61 -26.30
CA SER A 4 -8.32 5.98 -25.25
C SER A 4 -7.91 7.42 -25.51
N ASP A 5 -8.67 8.35 -24.91
CA ASP A 5 -8.31 9.76 -24.83
C ASP A 5 -7.07 9.89 -23.92
N PRO A 6 -5.90 10.31 -24.43
CA PRO A 6 -4.66 10.40 -23.66
C PRO A 6 -4.70 11.46 -22.55
N HIS A 7 -5.75 12.30 -22.52
CA HIS A 7 -5.94 13.32 -21.48
C HIS A 7 -6.91 12.87 -20.37
N ARG A 8 -7.46 11.66 -20.42
CA ARG A 8 -8.31 11.18 -19.32
C ARG A 8 -7.43 10.83 -18.12
N PRO A 9 -7.56 11.52 -16.97
CA PRO A 9 -6.77 11.18 -15.79
C PRO A 9 -7.06 9.73 -15.41
N ARG A 10 -6.00 8.92 -15.34
CA ARG A 10 -6.11 7.52 -14.89
C ARG A 10 -6.71 7.53 -13.49
N ARG A 11 -7.80 6.79 -13.31
CA ARG A 11 -8.44 6.64 -12.00
C ARG A 11 -7.44 6.01 -11.04
N GLY A 12 -7.25 6.62 -9.86
CA GLY A 12 -6.47 6.04 -8.79
C GLY A 12 -7.13 4.77 -8.24
N GLU A 13 -6.33 3.86 -7.69
CA GLU A 13 -6.79 2.68 -6.97
C GLU A 13 -6.72 2.94 -5.45
N LEU A 14 -7.81 2.72 -4.73
CA LEU A 14 -7.84 2.71 -3.27
C LEU A 14 -7.89 1.27 -2.78
N ARG A 15 -6.91 0.87 -1.98
CA ARG A 15 -6.85 -0.46 -1.35
C ARG A 15 -6.94 -0.32 0.16
N ILE A 16 -7.89 -1.03 0.76
CA ILE A 16 -8.16 -0.98 2.21
C ILE A 16 -7.87 -2.35 2.80
N TYR A 17 -7.04 -2.39 3.85
CA TYR A 17 -6.75 -3.61 4.62
C TYR A 17 -7.64 -3.64 5.86
N LEU A 18 -8.66 -4.50 5.87
CA LEU A 18 -9.57 -4.70 7.01
C LEU A 18 -9.14 -5.90 7.84
N GLY A 19 -9.47 -5.89 9.12
CA GLY A 19 -9.12 -6.99 10.02
C GLY A 19 -9.83 -6.89 11.36
N ALA A 20 -10.32 -8.03 11.84
CA ALA A 20 -11.30 -8.14 12.92
C ALA A 20 -10.71 -8.02 14.35
N ALA A 21 -9.38 -7.89 14.49
CA ALA A 21 -8.72 -7.79 15.79
C ALA A 21 -7.49 -6.86 15.77
N PRO A 22 -7.08 -6.31 16.92
CA PRO A 22 -5.79 -5.64 17.08
C PRO A 22 -4.63 -6.61 16.80
N GLY A 23 -3.60 -6.14 16.09
CA GLY A 23 -2.42 -6.97 15.81
C GLY A 23 -2.58 -8.04 14.74
N VAL A 24 -3.74 -8.14 14.06
CA VAL A 24 -3.98 -9.10 12.96
C VAL A 24 -3.11 -8.88 11.70
N GLY A 25 -2.24 -7.86 11.72
CA GLY A 25 -1.22 -7.68 10.68
C GLY A 25 -1.60 -6.75 9.52
N LYS A 26 -2.64 -5.91 9.66
CA LYS A 26 -3.04 -4.94 8.62
C LYS A 26 -1.87 -4.08 8.12
N THR A 27 -1.15 -3.43 9.03
CA THR A 27 0.03 -2.59 8.71
C THR A 27 1.15 -3.42 8.10
N TYR A 28 1.41 -4.62 8.61
CA TYR A 28 2.44 -5.51 8.08
C TYR A 28 2.14 -5.92 6.63
N ALA A 29 0.90 -6.30 6.33
CA ALA A 29 0.46 -6.64 4.98
C ALA A 29 0.55 -5.46 4.02
N MET A 30 0.19 -4.26 4.49
CA MET A 30 0.33 -3.00 3.73
C MET A 30 1.80 -2.72 3.36
N LEU A 31 2.71 -2.79 4.33
CA LEU A 31 4.14 -2.57 4.09
C LEU A 31 4.76 -3.64 3.18
N GLY A 32 4.36 -4.91 3.35
CA GLY A 32 4.80 -5.98 2.45
C GLY A 32 4.35 -5.78 0.99
N GLU A 33 3.18 -5.19 0.74
CA GLU A 33 2.78 -4.78 -0.61
C GLU A 33 3.55 -3.56 -1.11
N ALA A 34 3.84 -2.59 -0.24
CA ALA A 34 4.67 -1.44 -0.59
C ALA A 34 6.06 -1.89 -1.07
N HIS A 35 6.71 -2.83 -0.36
CA HIS A 35 8.00 -3.40 -0.78
C HIS A 35 7.93 -4.06 -2.15
N ARG A 36 6.94 -4.91 -2.40
CA ARG A 36 6.77 -5.53 -3.73
C ARG A 36 6.56 -4.51 -4.85
N ARG A 37 5.93 -3.38 -4.56
CA ARG A 37 5.72 -2.28 -5.52
C ARG A 37 7.01 -1.48 -5.73
N LEU A 38 7.77 -1.21 -4.66
CA LEU A 38 9.11 -0.61 -4.73
C LEU A 38 10.05 -1.46 -5.59
N GLU A 39 10.09 -2.78 -5.36
CA GLU A 39 10.89 -3.74 -6.13
C GLU A 39 10.52 -3.75 -7.63
N ARG A 40 9.27 -3.40 -7.95
CA ARG A 40 8.77 -3.25 -9.33
C ARG A 40 8.99 -1.86 -9.92
N GLY A 41 9.72 -0.98 -9.23
CA GLY A 41 10.01 0.39 -9.67
C GLY A 41 8.86 1.37 -9.49
N THR A 42 7.88 1.07 -8.63
CA THR A 42 6.81 2.02 -8.31
C THR A 42 7.34 3.07 -7.35
N ASP A 43 7.22 4.36 -7.71
CA ASP A 43 7.47 5.47 -6.79
C ASP A 43 6.40 5.50 -5.69
N LEU A 44 6.83 5.50 -4.43
CA LEU A 44 5.97 5.29 -3.27
C LEU A 44 6.29 6.29 -2.17
N VAL A 45 5.22 6.86 -1.61
CA VAL A 45 5.27 7.78 -0.47
C VAL A 45 4.39 7.22 0.64
N ALA A 46 4.92 7.18 1.86
CA ALA A 46 4.18 6.85 3.07
C ALA A 46 3.93 8.13 3.87
N ALA A 47 2.66 8.46 4.12
CA ALA A 47 2.30 9.63 4.92
C ALA A 47 2.39 9.35 6.43
N ILE A 48 1.95 8.16 6.87
CA ILE A 48 1.99 7.73 8.26
C ILE A 48 2.12 6.22 8.35
N VAL A 49 2.99 5.75 9.24
CA VAL A 49 3.14 4.33 9.58
C VAL A 49 3.27 4.21 11.09
N GLU A 50 2.29 3.55 11.72
CA GLU A 50 2.33 3.29 13.17
C GLU A 50 2.60 1.81 13.42
N THR A 51 3.81 1.51 13.92
CA THR A 51 4.23 0.13 14.20
C THR A 51 3.61 -0.43 15.49
N HIS A 52 3.16 0.45 16.40
CA HIS A 52 2.63 0.10 17.72
C HIS A 52 3.55 -0.85 18.50
N GLY A 53 4.88 -0.63 18.41
CA GLY A 53 5.89 -1.43 19.11
C GLY A 53 6.14 -2.83 18.53
N ARG A 54 5.56 -3.18 17.37
CA ARG A 54 5.75 -4.50 16.74
C ARG A 54 7.05 -4.51 15.94
N LYS A 55 8.09 -5.17 16.47
CA LYS A 55 9.44 -5.25 15.86
C LYS A 55 9.42 -5.67 14.39
N LYS A 56 8.73 -6.78 14.07
CA LYS A 56 8.61 -7.27 12.70
C LYS A 56 8.00 -6.26 11.72
N THR A 57 7.16 -5.34 12.19
CA THR A 57 6.58 -4.29 11.34
C THR A 57 7.53 -3.10 11.19
N ALA A 58 8.38 -2.83 12.18
CA ALA A 58 9.38 -1.76 12.12
C ALA A 58 10.61 -2.13 11.27
N GLU A 59 10.83 -3.43 11.05
CA GLU A 59 11.92 -3.99 10.23
C GLU A 59 11.53 -4.19 8.75
N LEU A 60 10.26 -3.93 8.40
CA LEU A 60 9.81 -3.79 7.02
C LEU A 60 10.08 -2.34 6.60
#